data_AF-A0A970GNN4-F1
#
_entry.id   AF-A0A970GNN4-F1
#
_cell.length_a   1.000
_cell.length_b   1.000
_cell.length_c   1.000
_cell.angle_alpha   90.00
_cell.angle_beta   90.00
_cell.angle_gamma   90.00
#
_symmetry.space_group_name_H-M   'P 1'
#
loop_
_entity.id
_entity.type
_entity.pdbx_description
1 polymer ?
#
loop_
_entity_poly.entity_id
_entity_poly.type
_entity_poly.pdbx_seq_one_letter_code
_entity_poly.pdbx_strand_id
1 'polypeptide(L)'
;MKTGMTLGEKVRYLRKRLNLTQQELAGDDFTKSFISQIEKNEANPSLKSLYIIAERLNKPVSFFLDETMGGEDLERSPKIDQLNLMGQSFVREKNWSQAINCFEEALSLCSATDFHRRATCLYNLGGALWQSGSAAAAIGRLEEAAGEFQMAGDSTGLVNTYNLLGVIHAHRDQLDRSVECLEQALELIDKLEVTDVYLRLRILTNLGLGLCSLGRYEESMEQLGRALELSDENTDYYKFGDLQMTLGYIHKLRGELEEALKATTRAADFFRAVGPPARLIDVYVNLAVIYRARQQPGDIEKGLNCLQEAEALAQEHGSDKNRANIHEEYGRLLAAGGEHRRAIAAYEAALVHQGEPARRAKLHLALAVAHQSLGDREKAARHLGQASLSLEEFPAGRGDKDLAELYSDLGLFYQELGDVEKANQYLARSVELYRSLR
;
A
#
# COMPACT_ATOMS: atom_id res chain seq x y z
N MET A 1 41.58 5.05 26.61
CA MET A 1 40.13 5.25 26.83
C MET A 1 39.90 6.62 27.46
N LYS A 2 39.45 7.55 26.62
CA LYS A 2 38.66 8.77 26.88
C LYS A 2 38.59 9.48 25.52
N THR A 3 37.60 9.12 24.71
CA THR A 3 37.45 9.54 23.30
C THR A 3 36.25 10.46 23.08
N GLY A 4 35.72 11.06 24.16
CA GLY A 4 34.71 12.11 24.08
C GLY A 4 35.31 13.49 24.31
N MET A 5 34.73 14.53 23.69
CA MET A 5 34.99 15.91 24.03
C MET A 5 34.51 16.20 25.44
N THR A 6 35.35 16.90 26.19
CA THR A 6 35.01 17.50 27.47
C THR A 6 33.92 18.56 27.32
N LEU A 7 33.22 18.87 28.42
CA LEU A 7 32.21 19.94 28.46
C LEU A 7 32.74 21.26 27.90
N GLY A 8 33.95 21.66 28.28
CA GLY A 8 34.60 22.88 27.80
C GLY A 8 34.84 22.89 26.29
N GLU A 9 35.28 21.76 25.74
CA GLU A 9 35.50 21.60 24.30
C GLU A 9 34.19 21.70 23.51
N LYS A 10 33.09 21.14 24.02
CA LYS A 10 31.75 21.25 23.41
C LYS A 10 31.22 22.67 23.42
N VAL A 11 31.34 23.38 24.55
CA VAL A 11 30.97 24.80 24.68
C VAL A 11 31.75 25.64 23.67
N ARG A 12 33.07 25.44 23.60
CA ARG A 12 33.95 26.16 22.66
C ARG A 12 33.60 25.87 21.20
N TYR A 13 33.34 24.60 20.87
CA TYR A 13 33.00 24.18 19.51
C TYR A 13 31.70 24.85 19.04
N LEU A 14 30.61 24.73 19.81
CA LEU A 14 29.31 25.29 19.44
C LEU A 14 29.34 26.81 19.37
N ARG A 15 30.01 27.47 20.32
CA ARG A 15 30.16 28.93 20.31
C ARG A 15 30.81 29.40 19.01
N LYS A 16 31.90 28.76 18.59
CA LYS A 16 32.58 29.11 17.33
C LYS A 16 31.70 28.86 16.11
N ARG A 17 30.95 27.75 16.08
CA ARG A 17 30.03 27.43 14.98
C ARG A 17 28.89 28.43 14.85
N LEU A 18 28.44 29.01 15.97
CA LEU A 18 27.44 30.08 16.02
C LEU A 18 28.05 31.48 15.80
N ASN A 19 29.35 31.59 15.51
CA ASN A 19 30.09 32.85 15.36
C ASN A 19 30.00 33.79 16.57
N LEU A 20 29.83 33.24 17.78
CA LEU A 20 29.75 34.01 19.01
C LEU A 20 31.15 34.25 19.60
N THR A 21 31.39 35.45 20.12
CA THR A 21 32.50 35.75 21.01
C THR A 21 32.23 35.18 22.41
N GLN A 22 33.28 35.00 23.21
CA GLN A 22 33.13 34.55 24.60
C GLN A 22 32.31 35.55 25.43
N GLN A 23 32.36 36.85 25.09
CA GLN A 23 31.57 37.88 25.77
C GLN A 23 30.08 37.79 25.40
N GLU A 24 29.77 37.51 24.13
CA GLU A 24 28.38 37.33 23.70
C GLU A 24 27.74 36.08 24.31
N LEU A 25 28.49 34.97 24.42
CA LEU A 25 28.00 33.78 25.13
C LEU A 25 27.84 34.05 26.65
N ALA A 26 28.73 34.86 27.23
CA ALA A 26 28.68 35.22 28.64
C ALA A 26 27.42 36.04 28.98
N GLY A 27 27.00 36.93 28.08
CA GLY A 27 25.88 37.85 28.32
C GLY A 27 26.07 38.65 29.62
N ASP A 28 24.97 38.92 30.31
CA ASP A 28 24.99 39.63 31.61
C ASP A 28 25.18 38.67 32.81
N ASP A 29 24.98 37.37 32.60
CA ASP A 29 25.01 36.36 33.67
C ASP A 29 26.42 35.94 34.08
N PHE A 30 27.40 36.11 33.18
CA PHE A 30 28.76 35.60 33.37
C PHE A 30 29.81 36.61 32.94
N THR A 31 31.02 36.47 33.48
CA THR A 31 32.18 37.17 32.93
C THR A 31 32.74 36.42 31.73
N LYS A 32 33.34 37.13 30.77
CA LYS A 32 34.13 36.51 29.68
C LYS A 32 35.18 35.52 30.22
N SER A 33 35.80 35.86 31.35
CA SER A 33 36.78 35.00 32.02
C SER A 33 36.18 33.68 32.45
N PHE A 34 34.95 33.68 32.98
CA PHE A 34 34.24 32.47 33.38
C PHE A 34 33.97 31.55 32.18
N ILE A 35 33.47 32.09 31.06
CA ILE A 35 33.29 31.31 29.82
C ILE A 35 34.63 30.77 29.33
N SER A 36 35.70 31.57 29.36
CA SER A 36 37.03 31.10 28.96
C SER A 36 37.58 29.99 29.85
N GLN A 37 37.31 30.01 31.16
CA GLN A 37 37.74 28.96 32.09
C GLN A 37 36.95 27.66 31.86
N ILE A 38 35.64 27.76 31.59
CA ILE A 38 34.83 26.61 31.18
C ILE A 38 35.39 25.99 29.90
N GLU A 39 35.65 26.79 28.87
CA GLU A 39 36.17 26.29 27.58
C GLU A 39 37.55 25.62 27.66
N LYS A 40 38.34 25.95 28.70
CA LYS A 40 39.64 25.32 28.98
C LYS A 40 39.54 24.15 29.96
N ASN A 41 38.34 23.82 30.42
CA ASN A 41 38.08 22.84 31.48
C ASN A 41 38.74 23.20 32.83
N GLU A 42 38.99 24.48 33.07
CA GLU A 42 39.55 25.01 34.31
C GLU A 42 38.47 25.31 35.36
N ALA A 43 37.21 25.48 34.91
CA ALA A 43 36.06 25.69 35.77
C ALA A 43 34.88 24.82 35.33
N ASN A 44 34.18 24.21 36.30
CA ASN A 44 32.97 23.44 36.04
C ASN A 44 31.74 24.29 36.39
N PRO A 45 30.84 24.59 35.43
CA PRO A 45 29.67 25.41 35.71
C PRO A 45 28.70 24.66 36.64
N SER A 46 27.96 25.41 37.47
CA SER A 46 26.80 24.84 38.17
C SER A 46 25.74 24.39 37.16
N LEU A 47 24.83 23.46 37.53
CA LEU A 47 23.73 23.06 36.64
C LEU A 47 22.88 24.23 36.15
N LYS A 48 22.63 25.22 37.03
CA LYS A 48 21.92 26.45 36.66
C LYS A 48 22.70 27.26 35.62
N SER A 49 24.01 27.39 35.80
CA SER A 49 24.87 28.09 34.85
C SER A 49 24.96 27.36 33.51
N LEU A 50 25.04 26.03 33.56
CA LEU A 50 25.08 25.18 32.38
C LEU A 50 23.76 25.23 31.60
N TYR A 51 22.62 25.34 32.28
CA TYR A 51 21.32 25.53 31.63
C TYR A 51 21.28 26.79 30.76
N ILE A 52 21.72 27.92 31.32
CA ILE A 52 21.77 29.21 30.60
C ILE A 52 22.73 29.13 29.39
N ILE A 53 23.91 28.51 29.59
CA ILE A 53 24.88 28.31 28.51
C ILE A 53 24.31 27.39 27.42
N ALA A 54 23.63 26.31 27.80
CA ALA A 54 23.05 25.33 26.89
C ALA A 54 21.91 25.93 26.05
N GLU A 55 21.04 26.73 26.68
CA GLU A 55 19.98 27.49 26.02
C GLU A 55 20.54 28.44 24.94
N ARG A 56 21.57 29.22 25.28
CA ARG A 56 22.24 30.12 24.32
C ARG A 56 22.95 29.40 23.18
N LEU A 57 23.43 28.18 23.43
CA LEU A 57 24.05 27.33 22.42
C LEU A 57 23.04 26.44 21.68
N ASN A 58 21.74 26.64 21.94
CA ASN A 58 20.63 25.90 21.35
C ASN A 58 20.80 24.37 21.44
N LYS A 59 21.17 23.88 22.63
CA LYS A 59 21.32 22.47 22.95
C LYS A 59 20.76 22.14 24.33
N PRO A 60 20.26 20.91 24.55
CA PRO A 60 19.88 20.47 25.89
C PRO A 60 21.10 20.30 26.79
N VAL A 61 20.93 20.47 28.10
CA VAL A 61 22.02 20.28 29.09
C VAL A 61 22.66 18.89 28.99
N SER A 62 21.87 17.86 28.68
CA SER A 62 22.34 16.48 28.50
C SER A 62 23.45 16.36 27.46
N PHE A 63 23.40 17.14 26.38
CA PHE A 63 24.45 17.16 25.35
C PHE A 63 25.83 17.51 25.92
N PHE A 64 25.90 18.43 26.88
CA PHE A 64 27.16 18.85 27.49
C PHE A 64 27.66 17.89 28.57
N LEU A 65 26.75 17.12 29.17
CA LEU A 65 27.05 16.12 30.20
C LEU A 65 27.42 14.74 29.62
N ASP A 66 27.15 14.50 28.34
CA ASP A 66 27.45 13.23 27.68
C ASP A 66 28.96 13.05 27.41
N GLU A 67 29.67 12.33 28.27
CA GLU A 67 31.11 12.10 28.11
C GLU A 67 31.50 11.18 26.92
N THR A 68 30.53 10.67 26.17
CA THR A 68 30.77 9.76 25.03
C THR A 68 30.89 10.46 23.68
N MET A 69 30.37 11.69 23.53
CA MET A 69 30.41 12.43 22.24
C MET A 69 31.76 13.11 21.97
N GLY A 70 32.41 12.76 20.85
CA GLY A 70 33.69 13.33 20.40
C GLY A 70 33.56 14.52 19.43
N GLY A 71 34.70 15.14 19.10
CA GLY A 71 34.77 16.24 18.13
C GLY A 71 34.45 15.79 16.69
N GLU A 72 34.77 14.54 16.35
CA GLU A 72 34.41 13.94 15.07
C GLU A 72 32.89 13.75 14.92
N ASP A 73 32.17 13.44 15.99
CA ASP A 73 30.71 13.27 15.96
C ASP A 73 29.99 14.60 15.64
N LEU A 74 30.55 15.70 16.13
CA LEU A 74 30.07 17.06 15.89
C LEU A 74 30.31 17.54 14.44
N GLU A 75 31.39 17.10 13.80
CA GLU A 75 31.71 17.38 12.39
C GLU A 75 30.97 16.44 11.41
N ARG A 76 30.71 15.20 11.81
CA ARG A 76 29.95 14.21 11.01
C ARG A 76 28.46 14.53 10.94
N SER A 77 27.89 15.11 11.99
CA SER A 77 26.45 15.44 12.08
C SER A 77 25.93 16.25 10.86
N PRO A 78 26.53 17.39 10.47
CA PRO A 78 26.13 18.11 9.26
C PRO A 78 26.24 17.29 7.98
N LYS A 79 27.25 16.43 7.87
CA LYS A 79 27.46 15.58 6.69
C LYS A 79 26.39 14.50 6.57
N ILE A 80 26.01 13.86 7.68
CA ILE A 80 24.91 12.89 7.74
C ILE A 80 23.59 13.54 7.28
N ASP A 81 23.30 14.75 7.77
CA ASP A 81 22.08 15.48 7.40
C ASP A 81 22.07 15.83 5.90
N GLN A 82 23.21 16.28 5.37
CA GLN A 82 23.37 16.57 3.94
C GLN A 82 23.21 15.32 3.06
N LEU A 83 23.83 14.20 3.43
CA LEU A 83 23.70 12.94 2.70
C LEU A 83 22.25 12.43 2.71
N ASN A 84 21.55 12.56 3.85
CA ASN A 84 20.13 12.24 3.93
C ASN A 84 19.27 13.11 2.99
N LEU A 85 19.51 14.42 2.96
CA LEU A 85 18.80 15.33 2.05
C LEU A 85 19.11 15.04 0.57
N MET A 86 20.37 14.74 0.24
CA MET A 86 20.76 14.32 -1.11
C MET A 86 20.07 13.02 -1.51
N GLY A 87 20.08 12.02 -0.63
CA GLY A 87 19.40 10.75 -0.85
C GLY A 87 17.90 10.94 -1.10
N GLN A 88 17.23 11.78 -0.31
CA GLN A 88 15.82 12.13 -0.52
C GLN A 88 15.60 12.86 -1.85
N SER A 89 16.54 13.70 -2.30
CA SER A 89 16.46 14.31 -3.63
C SER A 89 16.53 13.26 -4.74
N PHE A 90 17.46 12.32 -4.65
CA PHE A 90 17.56 11.22 -5.60
C PHE A 90 16.33 10.30 -5.59
N VAL A 91 15.69 10.07 -4.44
CA VAL A 91 14.40 9.39 -4.34
C VAL A 91 13.33 10.11 -5.16
N ARG A 92 13.23 11.45 -5.06
CA ARG A 92 12.27 12.24 -5.85
C ARG A 92 12.54 12.15 -7.36
N GLU A 93 13.81 12.03 -7.74
CA GLU A 93 14.26 11.85 -9.13
C GLU A 93 14.16 10.38 -9.60
N LYS A 94 13.69 9.46 -8.73
CA LYS A 94 13.63 8.00 -8.97
C LYS A 94 15.00 7.37 -9.26
N ASN A 95 16.08 8.02 -8.80
CA ASN A 95 17.44 7.53 -8.93
C ASN A 95 17.81 6.70 -7.69
N TRP A 96 17.27 5.49 -7.64
CA TRP A 96 17.33 4.64 -6.45
C TRP A 96 18.76 4.27 -6.05
N SER A 97 19.63 4.00 -7.02
CA SER A 97 21.01 3.61 -6.76
C SER A 97 21.80 4.72 -6.05
N GLN A 98 21.66 5.97 -6.50
CA GLN A 98 22.33 7.10 -5.84
C GLN A 98 21.71 7.40 -4.48
N ALA A 99 20.38 7.27 -4.34
CA ALA A 99 19.71 7.40 -3.04
C ALA A 99 20.23 6.38 -2.01
N ILE A 100 20.28 5.10 -2.40
CA ILE A 100 20.79 4.01 -1.57
C ILE A 100 22.22 4.32 -1.11
N ASN A 101 23.12 4.68 -2.03
CA ASN A 101 24.50 5.02 -1.69
C ASN A 101 24.60 6.17 -0.68
N CYS A 102 23.78 7.22 -0.84
CA CYS A 102 23.77 8.34 0.10
C CYS A 102 23.30 7.92 1.49
N PHE A 103 22.26 7.08 1.59
CA PHE A 103 21.75 6.62 2.89
C PHE A 103 22.71 5.62 3.56
N GLU A 104 23.38 4.75 2.80
CA GLU A 104 24.42 3.86 3.30
C GLU A 104 25.64 4.64 3.80
N GLU A 105 26.11 5.65 3.04
CA GLU A 105 27.20 6.52 3.50
C GLU A 105 26.78 7.28 4.78
N ALA A 106 25.57 7.85 4.81
CA ALA A 106 25.04 8.53 5.99
C ALA A 106 24.99 7.60 7.21
N LEU A 107 24.50 6.37 7.04
CA LEU A 107 24.43 5.36 8.09
C LEU A 107 25.82 4.97 8.59
N SER A 108 26.82 4.84 7.70
CA SER A 108 28.20 4.49 8.06
C SER A 108 28.90 5.55 8.91
N LEU A 109 28.44 6.81 8.82
CA LEU A 109 28.96 7.93 9.58
C LEU A 109 28.29 8.11 10.94
N CYS A 110 27.11 7.49 11.14
CA CYS A 110 26.40 7.55 12.42
C CYS A 110 27.19 6.82 13.51
N SER A 111 27.25 7.43 14.70
CA SER A 111 27.74 6.74 15.89
C SER A 111 26.78 5.62 16.30
N ALA A 112 27.30 4.57 16.94
CA ALA A 112 26.49 3.44 17.39
C ALA A 112 25.41 3.83 18.42
N THR A 113 25.60 4.94 19.13
CA THR A 113 24.68 5.45 20.16
C THR A 113 23.69 6.48 19.62
N ASP A 114 23.81 6.91 18.36
CA ASP A 114 22.87 7.83 17.73
C ASP A 114 21.70 7.08 17.08
N PHE A 115 20.87 6.49 17.94
CA PHE A 115 19.73 5.66 17.53
C PHE A 115 18.78 6.39 16.57
N HIS A 116 18.50 7.68 16.82
CA HIS A 116 17.56 8.44 15.98
C HIS A 116 18.09 8.66 14.55
N ARG A 117 19.37 9.04 14.39
CA ARG A 117 19.95 9.21 13.05
C ARG A 117 20.09 7.87 12.33
N ARG A 118 20.53 6.83 13.03
CA ARG A 118 20.62 5.47 12.47
C ARG A 118 19.26 5.00 11.98
N ALA A 119 18.22 5.13 12.80
CA ALA A 119 16.85 4.79 12.45
C ALA A 119 16.37 5.55 11.20
N THR A 120 16.63 6.86 11.14
CA THR A 120 16.26 7.70 9.99
C THR A 120 16.95 7.26 8.71
N CYS A 121 18.26 6.99 8.75
CA CYS A 121 19.00 6.47 7.60
C CYS A 121 18.49 5.10 7.16
N LEU A 122 18.26 4.18 8.11
CA LEU A 122 17.73 2.84 7.85
C LEU A 122 16.33 2.87 7.25
N TYR A 123 15.45 3.74 7.75
CA TYR A 123 14.10 3.93 7.22
C TYR A 123 14.13 4.42 5.77
N ASN A 124 14.92 5.45 5.49
CA ASN A 124 15.06 6.01 4.15
C ASN A 124 15.69 5.00 3.18
N LEU A 125 16.70 4.26 3.64
CA LEU A 125 17.34 3.17 2.89
C LEU A 125 16.34 2.07 2.58
N GLY A 126 15.54 1.63 3.56
CA GLY A 126 14.48 0.64 3.38
C GLY A 126 13.46 1.08 2.34
N GLY A 127 13.01 2.34 2.39
CA GLY A 127 12.15 2.93 1.37
C GLY A 127 12.76 2.90 -0.03
N ALA A 128 14.02 3.32 -0.18
CA ALA A 128 14.72 3.33 -1.47
C ALA A 128 14.94 1.91 -2.03
N LEU A 129 15.30 0.94 -1.18
CA LEU A 129 15.46 -0.47 -1.55
C LEU A 129 14.14 -1.09 -2.01
N TRP A 130 13.02 -0.72 -1.38
CA TRP A 130 11.71 -1.18 -1.85
C TRP A 130 11.42 -0.65 -3.25
N GLN A 131 11.63 0.65 -3.48
CA GLN A 131 11.40 1.27 -4.78
C GLN A 131 12.36 0.75 -5.87
N SER A 132 13.55 0.27 -5.51
CA SER A 132 14.49 -0.40 -6.43
C SER A 132 14.13 -1.87 -6.71
N GLY A 133 13.08 -2.42 -6.10
CA GLY A 133 12.63 -3.80 -6.26
C GLY A 133 13.27 -4.80 -5.30
N SER A 134 14.10 -4.36 -4.36
CA SER A 134 14.80 -5.21 -3.38
C SER A 134 14.00 -5.40 -2.09
N ALA A 135 12.78 -5.92 -2.21
CA ALA A 135 11.82 -5.96 -1.10
C ALA A 135 12.31 -6.72 0.16
N ALA A 136 13.06 -7.81 0.01
CA ALA A 136 13.61 -8.53 1.17
C ALA A 136 14.66 -7.71 1.94
N ALA A 137 15.52 -7.00 1.22
CA ALA A 137 16.51 -6.11 1.83
C ALA A 137 15.83 -4.90 2.49
N ALA A 138 14.78 -4.35 1.86
CA ALA A 138 13.97 -3.28 2.41
C ALA A 138 13.36 -3.65 3.76
N ILE A 139 12.72 -4.83 3.85
CA ILE A 139 12.12 -5.33 5.10
C ILE A 139 13.19 -5.42 6.20
N GLY A 140 14.35 -6.02 5.92
CA GLY A 140 15.42 -6.13 6.92
C GLY A 140 15.90 -4.77 7.43
N ARG A 141 16.11 -3.79 6.55
CA ARG A 141 16.49 -2.43 6.96
C ARG A 141 15.40 -1.72 7.76
N LEU A 142 14.13 -1.96 7.46
CA LEU A 142 13.00 -1.38 8.19
C LEU A 142 12.80 -2.03 9.56
N GLU A 143 12.99 -3.34 9.68
CA GLU A 143 12.99 -4.02 10.98
C GLU A 143 14.11 -3.48 11.89
N GLU A 144 15.31 -3.24 11.34
CA GLU A 144 16.39 -2.56 12.06
C GLU A 144 15.99 -1.12 12.44
N ALA A 145 15.38 -0.36 11.52
CA ALA A 145 14.91 1.01 11.79
C ALA A 145 13.89 1.05 12.93
N ALA A 146 12.95 0.10 12.98
CA ALA A 146 11.94 0.02 14.05
C ALA A 146 12.60 -0.18 15.42
N GLY A 147 13.59 -1.07 15.52
CA GLY A 147 14.35 -1.28 16.75
C GLY A 147 15.07 0.00 17.20
N GLU A 148 15.70 0.71 16.27
CA GLU A 148 16.43 1.96 16.55
C GLU A 148 15.49 3.11 16.93
N PHE A 149 14.35 3.29 16.25
CA PHE A 149 13.34 4.28 16.63
C PHE A 149 12.74 3.99 18.01
N GLN A 150 12.52 2.72 18.34
CA GLN A 150 12.07 2.30 19.66
C GLN A 150 13.08 2.66 20.75
N MET A 151 14.38 2.45 20.51
CA MET A 151 15.46 2.85 21.43
C MET A 151 15.61 4.37 21.54
N ALA A 152 15.37 5.10 20.45
CA ALA A 152 15.38 6.55 20.41
C ALA A 152 14.15 7.20 21.09
N GLY A 153 13.09 6.43 21.35
CA GLY A 153 11.80 6.96 21.82
C GLY A 153 11.03 7.74 20.74
N ASP A 154 11.37 7.55 19.47
CA ASP A 154 10.73 8.22 18.34
C ASP A 154 9.49 7.44 17.89
N SER A 155 8.36 7.81 18.50
CA SER A 155 7.07 7.15 18.28
C SER A 155 6.58 7.32 16.84
N THR A 156 6.77 8.50 16.25
CA THR A 156 6.33 8.80 14.89
C THR A 156 7.14 8.04 13.84
N GLY A 157 8.46 7.96 14.02
CA GLY A 157 9.35 7.15 13.18
C GLY A 157 9.01 5.65 13.25
N LEU A 158 8.74 5.15 14.46
CA LEU A 158 8.34 3.76 14.69
C LEU A 158 7.03 3.41 13.96
N VAL A 159 5.99 4.21 14.15
CA VAL A 159 4.68 4.03 13.48
C VAL A 159 4.82 4.10 11.95
N ASN A 160 5.58 5.08 11.43
CA ASN A 160 5.84 5.19 9.99
C ASN A 160 6.52 3.94 9.43
N THR A 161 7.40 3.32 10.21
CA THR A 161 8.13 2.09 9.83
C THR A 161 7.18 0.91 9.72
N TYR A 162 6.31 0.70 10.70
CA TYR A 162 5.30 -0.37 10.66
C TYR A 162 4.29 -0.18 9.52
N ASN A 163 3.84 1.05 9.27
CA ASN A 163 2.98 1.34 8.11
C ASN A 163 3.68 0.98 6.79
N LEU A 164 4.98 1.30 6.65
CA LEU A 164 5.74 0.98 5.44
C LEU A 164 5.97 -0.52 5.28
N LEU A 165 6.29 -1.24 6.36
CA LEU A 165 6.38 -2.70 6.37
C LEU A 165 5.04 -3.32 5.94
N GLY A 166 3.92 -2.83 6.48
CA GLY A 166 2.58 -3.26 6.11
C GLY A 166 2.31 -3.10 4.62
N VAL A 167 2.64 -1.94 4.05
CA VAL A 167 2.52 -1.68 2.60
C VAL A 167 3.39 -2.64 1.78
N ILE A 168 4.64 -2.88 2.17
CA ILE A 168 5.55 -3.79 1.45
C ILE A 168 5.01 -5.23 1.50
N HIS A 169 4.50 -5.69 2.65
CA HIS A 169 3.90 -7.02 2.76
C HIS A 169 2.66 -7.18 1.88
N ALA A 170 1.78 -6.16 1.80
CA ALA A 170 0.64 -6.18 0.89
C ALA A 170 1.08 -6.32 -0.59
N HIS A 171 2.10 -5.56 -1.01
CA HIS A 171 2.64 -5.66 -2.37
C HIS A 171 3.28 -7.02 -2.69
N ARG A 172 3.63 -7.79 -1.67
CA ARG A 172 4.16 -9.15 -1.79
C ARG A 172 3.11 -10.24 -1.63
N ASP A 173 1.83 -9.88 -1.59
CA ASP A 173 0.71 -10.80 -1.38
C ASP A 173 0.77 -11.52 -0.01
N GLN A 174 1.48 -10.92 0.95
CA GLN A 174 1.59 -11.40 2.34
C GLN A 174 0.56 -10.66 3.20
N LEU A 175 -0.71 -10.84 2.87
CA LEU A 175 -1.81 -10.04 3.41
C LEU A 175 -1.93 -10.12 4.93
N ASP A 176 -1.73 -11.31 5.53
CA ASP A 176 -1.74 -11.47 6.99
C ASP A 176 -0.67 -10.61 7.68
N ARG A 177 0.58 -10.67 7.18
CA ARG A 177 1.69 -9.87 7.73
C ARG A 177 1.48 -8.38 7.50
N SER A 178 0.85 -8.02 6.39
CA SER A 178 0.48 -6.64 6.10
C SER A 178 -0.47 -6.09 7.15
N VAL A 179 -1.56 -6.83 7.41
CA VAL A 179 -2.57 -6.46 8.41
C VAL A 179 -1.98 -6.44 9.81
N GLU A 180 -1.15 -7.42 10.20
CA GLU A 180 -0.46 -7.44 11.49
C GLU A 180 0.39 -6.17 11.71
N CYS A 181 1.20 -5.78 10.72
CA CYS A 181 2.02 -4.57 10.80
C CYS A 181 1.16 -3.29 10.89
N LEU A 182 0.02 -3.25 10.20
CA LEU A 182 -0.86 -2.07 10.19
C LEU A 182 -1.69 -1.97 11.48
N GLU A 183 -2.14 -3.09 12.05
CA GLU A 183 -2.77 -3.17 13.37
C GLU A 183 -1.78 -2.72 14.45
N GLN A 184 -0.52 -3.19 14.40
CA GLN A 184 0.55 -2.72 15.29
C GLN A 184 0.80 -1.21 15.15
N ALA A 185 0.84 -0.68 13.92
CA ALA A 185 1.01 0.76 13.70
C ALA A 185 -0.14 1.57 14.32
N LEU A 186 -1.38 1.09 14.21
CA LEU A 186 -2.56 1.74 14.77
C LEU A 186 -2.58 1.68 16.30
N GLU A 187 -2.25 0.54 16.90
CA GLU A 187 -2.11 0.39 18.35
C GLU A 187 -1.05 1.35 18.91
N LEU A 188 0.10 1.46 18.22
CA LEU A 188 1.18 2.35 18.63
C LEU A 188 0.79 3.83 18.53
N ILE A 189 0.01 4.22 17.52
CA ILE A 189 -0.54 5.59 17.44
C ILE A 189 -1.34 5.92 18.69
N ASP A 190 -2.21 5.01 19.13
CA ASP A 190 -3.09 5.24 20.27
C ASP A 190 -2.30 5.22 21.59
N LYS A 191 -1.41 4.23 21.75
CA LYS A 191 -0.61 4.02 22.98
C LYS A 191 0.44 5.10 23.21
N LEU A 192 1.05 5.61 22.14
CA LEU A 192 2.12 6.61 22.20
C LEU A 192 1.60 8.03 21.91
N GLU A 193 0.28 8.20 21.83
CA GLU A 193 -0.41 9.48 21.60
C GLU A 193 0.14 10.25 20.38
N VAL A 194 0.42 9.54 19.28
CA VAL A 194 0.93 10.16 18.05
C VAL A 194 -0.19 11.00 17.40
N THR A 195 0.02 12.31 17.30
CA THR A 195 -0.99 13.27 16.82
C THR A 195 -0.98 13.49 15.31
N ASP A 196 -0.17 12.75 14.55
CA ASP A 196 -0.11 12.88 13.09
C ASP A 196 -1.36 12.26 12.43
N VAL A 197 -2.31 13.14 12.12
CA VAL A 197 -3.59 12.78 11.51
C VAL A 197 -3.41 12.16 10.12
N TYR A 198 -2.46 12.64 9.33
CA TYR A 198 -2.19 12.13 7.98
C TYR A 198 -1.62 10.71 8.03
N LEU A 199 -0.75 10.43 9.00
CA LEU A 199 -0.25 9.09 9.25
C LEU A 199 -1.37 8.13 9.68
N ARG A 200 -2.23 8.56 10.61
CA ARG A 200 -3.41 7.77 11.02
C ARG A 200 -4.33 7.48 9.83
N LEU A 201 -4.63 8.48 8.99
CA LEU A 201 -5.44 8.31 7.79
C LEU A 201 -4.84 7.27 6.82
N ARG A 202 -3.54 7.34 6.57
CA ARG A 202 -2.81 6.37 5.72
C ARG A 202 -2.89 4.95 6.27
N ILE A 203 -2.71 4.78 7.59
CA ILE A 203 -2.77 3.46 8.23
C ILE A 203 -4.17 2.88 8.15
N LEU A 204 -5.21 3.64 8.54
CA LEU A 204 -6.60 3.19 8.47
C LEU A 204 -6.99 2.79 7.04
N THR A 205 -6.56 3.58 6.06
CA THR A 205 -6.77 3.30 4.64
C THR A 205 -6.11 2.00 4.22
N ASN A 206 -4.82 1.83 4.49
CA ASN A 206 -4.08 0.62 4.10
C ASN A 206 -4.61 -0.62 4.85
N LEU A 207 -4.97 -0.48 6.12
CA LEU A 207 -5.53 -1.55 6.94
C LEU A 207 -6.87 -2.01 6.40
N GLY A 208 -7.80 -1.08 6.15
CA GLY A 208 -9.10 -1.42 5.59
C GLY A 208 -9.00 -2.09 4.21
N LEU A 209 -8.08 -1.64 3.35
CA LEU A 209 -7.82 -2.30 2.06
C LEU A 209 -7.27 -3.73 2.25
N GLY A 210 -6.29 -3.92 3.15
CA GLY A 210 -5.73 -5.24 3.46
C GLY A 210 -6.75 -6.21 4.06
N LEU A 211 -7.58 -5.72 4.98
CA LEU A 211 -8.68 -6.49 5.57
C LEU A 211 -9.70 -6.93 4.52
N CYS A 212 -10.04 -6.07 3.56
CA CYS A 212 -10.91 -6.44 2.44
C CYS A 212 -10.29 -7.56 1.59
N SER A 213 -8.98 -7.48 1.31
CA SER A 213 -8.27 -8.53 0.56
C SER A 213 -8.22 -9.86 1.29
N LEU A 214 -8.21 -9.87 2.62
CA LEU A 214 -8.34 -11.08 3.45
C LEU A 214 -9.79 -11.59 3.59
N GLY A 215 -10.78 -10.86 3.07
CA GLY A 215 -12.20 -11.20 3.27
C GLY A 215 -12.77 -10.83 4.64
N ARG A 216 -12.03 -10.08 5.47
CA ARG A 216 -12.48 -9.52 6.76
C ARG A 216 -13.30 -8.24 6.51
N TYR A 217 -14.47 -8.40 5.88
CA TYR A 217 -15.24 -7.29 5.31
C TYR A 217 -15.82 -6.33 6.35
N GLU A 218 -16.33 -6.82 7.47
CA GLU A 218 -16.88 -5.98 8.54
C GLU A 218 -15.81 -5.08 9.16
N GLU A 219 -14.66 -5.66 9.47
CA GLU A 219 -13.51 -4.92 10.02
C GLU A 219 -12.95 -3.93 8.99
N SER A 220 -12.92 -4.32 7.71
CA SER A 220 -12.57 -3.41 6.62
C SER A 220 -13.49 -2.19 6.60
N MET A 221 -14.81 -2.38 6.60
CA MET A 221 -15.77 -1.28 6.59
C MET A 221 -15.60 -0.34 7.79
N GLU A 222 -15.31 -0.87 8.98
CA GLU A 222 -15.02 -0.06 10.17
C GLU A 222 -13.81 0.85 9.96
N GLN A 223 -12.68 0.30 9.50
CA GLN A 223 -11.46 1.08 9.32
C GLN A 223 -11.58 2.08 8.15
N LEU A 224 -12.25 1.70 7.05
CA LEU A 224 -12.52 2.63 5.93
C LEU A 224 -13.49 3.74 6.33
N GLY A 225 -14.49 3.45 7.19
CA GLY A 225 -15.40 4.46 7.75
C GLY A 225 -14.64 5.50 8.59
N ARG A 226 -13.79 5.05 9.51
CA ARG A 226 -12.91 5.93 10.30
C ARG A 226 -11.96 6.75 9.42
N ALA A 227 -11.44 6.17 8.33
CA ALA A 227 -10.61 6.89 7.37
C ALA A 227 -11.40 8.01 6.66
N LEU A 228 -12.63 7.73 6.23
CA LEU A 228 -13.49 8.73 5.56
C LEU A 228 -13.89 9.87 6.49
N GLU A 229 -14.25 9.58 7.75
CA GLU A 229 -14.53 10.61 8.75
C GLU A 229 -13.32 11.53 8.95
N LEU A 230 -12.13 10.94 9.10
CA LEU A 230 -10.89 11.69 9.26
C LEU A 230 -10.53 12.51 8.02
N SER A 231 -10.77 11.98 6.83
CA SER A 231 -10.63 12.68 5.56
C SER A 231 -11.53 13.90 5.47
N ASP A 232 -12.80 13.77 5.84
CA ASP A 232 -13.78 14.86 5.79
C ASP A 232 -13.46 15.97 6.81
N GLU A 233 -13.03 15.60 8.02
CA GLU A 233 -12.62 16.55 9.05
C GLU A 233 -11.39 17.38 8.67
N ASN A 234 -10.45 16.79 7.91
CA ASN A 234 -9.15 17.39 7.61
C ASN A 234 -9.00 17.85 6.15
N THR A 235 -10.05 17.70 5.34
CA THR A 235 -10.04 18.00 3.89
C THR A 235 -8.89 17.30 3.14
N ASP A 236 -8.50 16.12 3.60
CA ASP A 236 -7.49 15.27 2.95
C ASP A 236 -8.16 14.01 2.40
N TYR A 237 -8.27 13.93 1.08
CA TYR A 237 -8.93 12.85 0.36
C TYR A 237 -7.95 11.76 -0.09
N TYR A 238 -6.94 11.44 0.73
CA TYR A 238 -5.96 10.37 0.48
C TYR A 238 -6.64 9.06 0.04
N LYS A 239 -6.35 8.62 -1.20
CA LYS A 239 -6.93 7.40 -1.81
C LYS A 239 -8.47 7.31 -1.72
N PHE A 240 -9.19 8.43 -1.64
CA PHE A 240 -10.64 8.45 -1.48
C PHE A 240 -11.39 7.60 -2.51
N GLY A 241 -11.01 7.68 -3.80
CA GLY A 241 -11.60 6.85 -4.84
C GLY A 241 -11.40 5.34 -4.61
N ASP A 242 -10.28 4.93 -4.03
CA ASP A 242 -9.99 3.53 -3.69
C ASP A 242 -10.84 3.07 -2.52
N LEU A 243 -10.98 3.91 -1.49
CA LEU A 243 -11.86 3.66 -0.34
C LEU A 243 -13.30 3.41 -0.80
N GLN A 244 -13.82 4.30 -1.63
CA GLN A 244 -15.18 4.22 -2.18
C GLN A 244 -15.37 3.01 -3.10
N MET A 245 -14.37 2.64 -3.89
CA MET A 245 -14.39 1.41 -4.69
C MET A 245 -14.45 0.16 -3.83
N THR A 246 -13.65 0.11 -2.76
CA THR A 246 -13.64 -1.03 -1.83
C THR A 246 -14.95 -1.15 -1.07
N LEU A 247 -15.50 -0.04 -0.56
CA LEU A 247 -16.83 -0.04 0.05
C LEU A 247 -17.91 -0.49 -0.94
N GLY A 248 -17.86 -0.01 -2.18
CA GLY A 248 -18.78 -0.45 -3.23
C GLY A 248 -18.72 -1.96 -3.49
N TYR A 249 -17.51 -2.52 -3.52
CA TYR A 249 -17.30 -3.96 -3.64
C TYR A 249 -17.88 -4.74 -2.45
N ILE A 250 -17.61 -4.30 -1.22
CA ILE A 250 -18.10 -4.96 0.01
C ILE A 250 -19.63 -4.91 0.07
N HIS A 251 -20.24 -3.75 -0.16
CA HIS A 251 -21.71 -3.60 -0.21
C HIS A 251 -22.33 -4.53 -1.28
N LYS A 252 -21.70 -4.63 -2.46
CA LYS A 252 -22.16 -5.55 -3.51
C LYS A 252 -22.13 -7.01 -3.04
N LEU A 253 -21.07 -7.45 -2.37
CA LEU A 253 -20.98 -8.82 -1.83
C LEU A 253 -22.05 -9.11 -0.78
N ARG A 254 -22.45 -8.09 0.00
CA ARG A 254 -23.53 -8.18 0.98
C ARG A 254 -24.93 -8.06 0.37
N GLY A 255 -25.04 -7.83 -0.94
CA GLY A 255 -26.32 -7.63 -1.63
C GLY A 255 -26.92 -6.22 -1.45
N GLU A 256 -26.18 -5.29 -0.88
CA GLU A 256 -26.57 -3.90 -0.62
C GLU A 256 -26.32 -3.04 -1.86
N LEU A 257 -27.03 -3.34 -2.95
CA LEU A 257 -26.71 -2.84 -4.30
C LEU A 257 -26.87 -1.32 -4.44
N GLU A 258 -27.80 -0.70 -3.74
CA GLU A 258 -27.98 0.76 -3.73
C GLU A 258 -26.78 1.48 -3.09
N GLU A 259 -26.29 1.01 -1.95
CA GLU A 259 -25.10 1.58 -1.30
C GLU A 259 -23.84 1.27 -2.10
N ALA A 260 -23.76 0.08 -2.72
CA ALA A 260 -22.69 -0.24 -3.65
C ALA A 260 -22.63 0.75 -4.81
N LEU A 261 -23.78 1.01 -5.46
CA LEU A 261 -23.89 1.95 -6.56
C LEU A 261 -23.48 3.36 -6.12
N LYS A 262 -23.94 3.82 -4.95
CA LYS A 262 -23.61 5.13 -4.40
C LYS A 262 -22.12 5.29 -4.11
N ALA A 263 -21.50 4.31 -3.47
CA ALA A 263 -20.06 4.34 -3.18
C ALA A 263 -19.24 4.33 -4.48
N THR A 264 -19.52 3.40 -5.40
CA THR A 264 -18.81 3.34 -6.69
C THR A 264 -19.04 4.60 -7.55
N THR A 265 -20.22 5.23 -7.48
CA THR A 265 -20.48 6.52 -8.16
C THR A 265 -19.63 7.64 -7.58
N ARG A 266 -19.49 7.72 -6.25
CA ARG A 266 -18.59 8.68 -5.59
C ARG A 266 -17.14 8.49 -6.03
N ALA A 267 -16.69 7.24 -6.20
CA ALA A 267 -15.37 6.96 -6.75
C ALA A 267 -15.22 7.47 -8.20
N ALA A 268 -16.25 7.28 -9.03
CA ALA A 268 -16.25 7.77 -10.42
C ALA A 268 -16.15 9.29 -10.46
N ASP A 269 -16.93 10.00 -9.65
CA ASP A 269 -16.91 11.46 -9.59
C ASP A 269 -15.55 11.98 -9.10
N PHE A 270 -14.96 11.32 -8.10
CA PHE A 270 -13.62 11.66 -7.62
C PHE A 270 -12.55 11.48 -8.69
N PHE A 271 -12.49 10.32 -9.35
CA PHE A 271 -11.48 10.08 -10.38
C PHE A 271 -11.70 10.94 -11.63
N ARG A 272 -12.94 11.32 -11.95
CA ARG A 272 -13.23 12.29 -13.03
C ARG A 272 -12.70 13.68 -12.70
N ALA A 273 -12.73 14.08 -11.43
CA ALA A 273 -12.27 15.41 -11.00
C ALA A 273 -10.74 15.50 -10.83
N VAL A 274 -10.11 14.49 -10.21
CA VAL A 274 -8.71 14.58 -9.75
C VAL A 274 -7.86 13.33 -10.03
N GLY A 275 -8.41 12.32 -10.70
CA GLY A 275 -7.76 11.03 -10.91
C GLY A 275 -7.13 10.86 -12.30
N PRO A 276 -6.19 9.91 -12.45
CA PRO A 276 -5.76 9.49 -13.78
C PRO A 276 -6.91 8.77 -14.49
N PRO A 277 -7.19 9.08 -15.78
CA PRO A 277 -8.32 8.50 -16.52
C PRO A 277 -8.35 6.97 -16.53
N ALA A 278 -7.18 6.31 -16.45
CA ALA A 278 -7.08 4.86 -16.39
C ALA A 278 -7.82 4.23 -15.19
N ARG A 279 -7.97 4.94 -14.06
CA ARG A 279 -8.71 4.41 -12.89
C ARG A 279 -10.21 4.33 -13.14
N LEU A 280 -10.75 5.21 -13.99
CA LEU A 280 -12.18 5.21 -14.34
C LEU A 280 -12.60 3.95 -15.10
N ILE A 281 -11.68 3.27 -15.79
CA ILE A 281 -11.95 2.01 -16.49
C ILE A 281 -12.51 0.98 -15.51
N ASP A 282 -11.79 0.71 -14.42
CA ASP A 282 -12.20 -0.28 -13.42
C ASP A 282 -13.46 0.17 -12.67
N VAL A 283 -13.64 1.48 -12.45
CA VAL A 283 -14.85 2.02 -11.81
C VAL A 283 -16.08 1.77 -12.67
N TYR A 284 -16.02 2.07 -13.97
CA TYR A 284 -17.15 1.87 -14.87
C TYR A 284 -17.47 0.39 -15.09
N VAL A 285 -16.46 -0.47 -15.15
CA VAL A 285 -16.65 -1.93 -15.14
C VAL A 285 -17.40 -2.37 -13.88
N ASN A 286 -17.02 -1.88 -12.70
CA ASN A 286 -17.71 -2.19 -11.44
C ASN A 286 -19.15 -1.66 -11.39
N LEU A 287 -19.41 -0.45 -11.92
CA LEU A 287 -20.76 0.09 -12.04
C LEU A 287 -21.63 -0.81 -12.93
N ALA A 288 -21.11 -1.29 -14.06
CA ALA A 288 -21.83 -2.21 -14.94
C ALA A 288 -22.15 -3.54 -14.24
N VAL A 289 -21.22 -4.08 -13.44
CA VAL A 289 -21.46 -5.26 -12.60
C VAL A 289 -22.58 -5.02 -11.58
N ILE A 290 -22.60 -3.85 -10.93
CA ILE A 290 -23.64 -3.49 -9.96
C ILE A 290 -25.00 -3.35 -10.65
N TYR A 291 -25.08 -2.67 -11.79
CA TYR A 291 -26.30 -2.56 -12.57
C TYR A 291 -26.82 -3.93 -13.03
N ARG A 292 -25.93 -4.82 -13.48
CA ARG A 292 -26.28 -6.21 -13.82
C ARG A 292 -26.90 -6.96 -12.64
N ALA A 293 -26.35 -6.79 -11.44
CA ALA A 293 -26.83 -7.47 -10.24
C ALA A 293 -28.19 -6.92 -9.75
N ARG A 294 -28.45 -5.62 -9.97
CA ARG A 294 -29.64 -4.94 -9.47
C ARG A 294 -30.92 -5.23 -10.28
N GLN A 295 -30.78 -5.52 -11.57
CA GLN A 295 -31.87 -5.94 -12.46
C GLN A 295 -33.12 -5.03 -12.45
N GLN A 296 -32.97 -3.72 -12.21
CA GLN A 296 -34.08 -2.77 -12.34
C GLN A 296 -34.29 -2.35 -13.80
N PRO A 297 -35.49 -1.88 -14.18
CA PRO A 297 -35.72 -1.33 -15.52
C PRO A 297 -34.70 -0.24 -15.88
N GLY A 298 -34.05 -0.40 -17.03
CA GLY A 298 -33.01 0.50 -17.53
C GLY A 298 -31.59 0.24 -17.00
N ASP A 299 -31.39 -0.71 -16.09
CA ASP A 299 -30.05 -1.02 -15.57
C ASP A 299 -29.14 -1.64 -16.62
N ILE A 300 -29.69 -2.48 -17.49
CA ILE A 300 -28.92 -3.04 -18.62
C ILE A 300 -28.38 -1.91 -19.50
N GLU A 301 -29.20 -0.91 -19.83
CA GLU A 301 -28.78 0.24 -20.63
C GLU A 301 -27.72 1.08 -19.91
N LYS A 302 -27.92 1.37 -18.61
CA LYS A 302 -26.93 2.11 -17.81
C LYS A 302 -25.60 1.38 -17.71
N GLY A 303 -25.63 0.07 -17.50
CA GLY A 303 -24.42 -0.76 -17.47
C GLY A 303 -23.71 -0.78 -18.82
N LEU A 304 -24.45 -0.84 -19.93
CA LEU A 304 -23.86 -0.76 -21.28
C LEU A 304 -23.19 0.59 -21.51
N ASN A 305 -23.82 1.70 -21.10
CA ASN A 305 -23.22 3.03 -21.18
C ASN A 305 -21.93 3.11 -20.35
N CYS A 306 -21.90 2.54 -19.14
CA CYS A 306 -20.66 2.47 -18.36
C CYS A 306 -19.56 1.70 -19.10
N LEU A 307 -19.87 0.56 -19.71
CA LEU A 307 -18.89 -0.23 -20.45
C LEU A 307 -18.40 0.49 -21.73
N GLN A 308 -19.25 1.30 -22.37
CA GLN A 308 -18.86 2.15 -23.50
C GLN A 308 -17.83 3.21 -23.07
N GLU A 309 -18.08 3.88 -21.94
CA GLU A 309 -17.14 4.84 -21.36
C GLU A 309 -15.81 4.16 -20.96
N ALA A 310 -15.89 2.97 -20.36
CA ALA A 310 -14.72 2.17 -20.02
C ALA A 310 -13.89 1.77 -21.25
N GLU A 311 -14.56 1.40 -22.35
CA GLU A 311 -13.94 1.01 -23.61
C GLU A 311 -13.22 2.18 -24.29
N ALA A 312 -13.86 3.36 -24.34
CA ALA A 312 -13.26 4.58 -24.86
C ALA A 312 -11.97 4.92 -24.10
N LEU A 313 -12.00 4.87 -22.77
CA LEU A 313 -10.84 5.09 -21.93
C LEU A 313 -9.77 4.00 -22.10
N ALA A 314 -10.18 2.74 -22.23
CA ALA A 314 -9.25 1.63 -22.41
C ALA A 314 -8.53 1.67 -23.76
N GLN A 315 -9.16 2.26 -24.79
CA GLN A 315 -8.53 2.46 -26.09
C GLN A 315 -7.42 3.52 -26.05
N GLU A 316 -7.53 4.54 -25.20
CA GLU A 316 -6.53 5.61 -25.07
C GLU A 316 -5.45 5.32 -24.01
N HIS A 317 -5.83 4.67 -22.92
CA HIS A 317 -5.01 4.56 -21.70
C HIS A 317 -4.95 3.15 -21.10
N GLY A 318 -5.71 2.20 -21.65
CA GLY A 318 -5.86 0.86 -21.07
C GLY A 318 -4.84 -0.15 -21.61
N SER A 319 -4.90 -1.35 -21.01
CA SER A 319 -4.18 -2.53 -21.47
C SER A 319 -5.11 -3.50 -22.20
N ASP A 320 -4.54 -4.48 -22.91
CA ASP A 320 -5.29 -5.61 -23.48
C ASP A 320 -6.11 -6.36 -22.43
N LYS A 321 -5.58 -6.44 -21.20
CA LYS A 321 -6.29 -7.03 -20.08
C LYS A 321 -7.55 -6.24 -19.72
N ASN A 322 -7.48 -4.91 -19.74
CA ASN A 322 -8.66 -4.06 -19.52
C ASN A 322 -9.70 -4.27 -20.62
N ARG A 323 -9.30 -4.27 -21.89
CA ARG A 323 -10.21 -4.49 -23.03
C ARG A 323 -10.92 -5.84 -22.96
N ALA A 324 -10.17 -6.90 -22.66
CA ALA A 324 -10.75 -8.22 -22.44
C ALA A 324 -11.78 -8.22 -21.29
N ASN A 325 -11.49 -7.55 -20.17
CA ASN A 325 -12.41 -7.46 -19.02
C ASN A 325 -13.71 -6.74 -19.39
N ILE A 326 -13.60 -5.65 -20.17
CA ILE A 326 -14.75 -4.87 -20.62
C ILE A 326 -15.65 -5.72 -21.53
N HIS A 327 -15.08 -6.41 -22.52
CA HIS A 327 -15.84 -7.29 -23.42
C HIS A 327 -16.48 -8.48 -22.69
N GLU A 328 -15.80 -9.04 -21.69
CA GLU A 328 -16.36 -10.07 -20.82
C GLU A 328 -17.59 -9.57 -20.05
N GLU A 329 -17.52 -8.38 -19.44
CA GLU A 329 -18.68 -7.80 -18.75
C GLU A 329 -19.79 -7.34 -19.70
N TYR A 330 -19.47 -6.90 -20.93
CA TYR A 330 -20.48 -6.68 -21.98
C TYR A 330 -21.26 -7.96 -22.24
N GLY A 331 -20.56 -9.07 -22.44
CA GLY A 331 -21.21 -10.36 -22.68
C GLY A 331 -22.12 -10.77 -21.53
N ARG A 332 -21.66 -10.62 -20.28
CA ARG A 332 -22.44 -10.95 -19.07
C ARG A 332 -23.69 -10.08 -18.95
N LEU A 333 -23.56 -8.79 -19.21
CA LEU A 333 -24.67 -7.84 -19.12
C LEU A 333 -25.71 -8.08 -20.23
N LEU A 334 -25.26 -8.31 -21.47
CA LEU A 334 -26.14 -8.63 -22.60
C LEU A 334 -26.85 -9.98 -22.41
N ALA A 335 -26.15 -10.98 -21.89
CA ALA A 335 -26.76 -12.28 -21.57
C ALA A 335 -27.84 -12.14 -20.49
N ALA A 336 -27.62 -11.31 -19.45
CA ALA A 336 -28.62 -11.02 -18.43
C ALA A 336 -29.85 -10.28 -19.01
N GLY A 337 -29.66 -9.46 -20.06
CA GLY A 337 -30.74 -8.84 -20.83
C GLY A 337 -31.42 -9.77 -21.86
N GLY A 338 -30.99 -11.04 -21.98
CA GLY A 338 -31.51 -12.01 -22.96
C GLY A 338 -30.96 -11.84 -24.38
N GLU A 339 -30.02 -10.92 -24.61
CA GLU A 339 -29.43 -10.64 -25.92
C GLU A 339 -28.27 -11.60 -26.24
N HIS A 340 -28.53 -12.91 -26.19
CA HIS A 340 -27.50 -13.96 -26.25
C HIS A 340 -26.61 -13.91 -27.50
N ARG A 341 -27.13 -13.47 -28.66
CA ARG A 341 -26.31 -13.31 -29.89
C ARG A 341 -25.25 -12.22 -29.75
N ARG A 342 -25.61 -11.08 -29.17
CA ARG A 342 -24.65 -9.99 -28.92
C ARG A 342 -23.69 -10.36 -27.79
N ALA A 343 -24.18 -11.11 -26.79
CA ALA A 343 -23.34 -11.64 -25.73
C ALA A 343 -22.22 -12.55 -26.27
N ILE A 344 -22.55 -13.45 -27.21
CA ILE A 344 -21.56 -14.31 -27.89
C ILE A 344 -20.49 -13.48 -28.57
N ALA A 345 -20.86 -12.47 -29.37
CA ALA A 345 -19.90 -11.61 -30.04
C ALA A 345 -18.97 -10.88 -29.05
N ALA A 346 -19.50 -10.43 -27.91
CA ALA A 346 -18.70 -9.80 -26.86
C ALA A 346 -17.73 -10.80 -26.18
N TYR A 347 -18.19 -12.01 -25.87
CA TYR A 347 -17.32 -13.05 -25.31
C TYR A 347 -16.22 -13.50 -26.30
N GLU A 348 -16.54 -13.61 -27.59
CA GLU A 348 -15.56 -13.89 -28.64
C GLU A 348 -14.49 -12.78 -28.73
N ALA A 349 -14.90 -11.50 -28.65
CA ALA A 349 -13.98 -10.37 -28.59
C ALA A 349 -13.07 -10.42 -27.35
N ALA A 350 -13.60 -10.80 -26.18
CA ALA A 350 -12.79 -11.01 -24.98
C ALA A 350 -11.76 -12.14 -25.15
N LEU A 351 -12.12 -13.19 -25.90
CA LEU A 351 -11.30 -14.38 -26.12
C LEU A 351 -10.06 -14.12 -27.00
N VAL A 352 -10.11 -13.09 -27.87
CA VAL A 352 -8.99 -12.67 -28.74
C VAL A 352 -7.73 -12.39 -27.92
N HIS A 353 -7.88 -11.90 -26.69
CA HIS A 353 -6.78 -11.47 -25.84
C HIS A 353 -6.10 -12.58 -25.02
N GLN A 354 -6.25 -13.87 -25.42
CA GLN A 354 -5.60 -15.07 -24.85
C GLN A 354 -5.07 -14.89 -23.40
N GLY A 355 -5.98 -14.66 -22.45
CA GLY A 355 -5.65 -14.49 -21.03
C GLY A 355 -5.30 -15.81 -20.34
N GLU A 356 -5.09 -15.77 -19.02
CA GLU A 356 -4.79 -16.97 -18.21
C GLU A 356 -5.77 -18.16 -18.47
N PRO A 357 -5.33 -19.42 -18.32
CA PRO A 357 -6.15 -20.58 -18.69
C PRO A 357 -7.51 -20.63 -17.98
N ALA A 358 -7.57 -20.27 -16.69
CA ALA A 358 -8.82 -20.19 -15.94
C ALA A 358 -9.79 -19.15 -16.53
N ARG A 359 -9.28 -18.01 -17.02
CA ARG A 359 -10.10 -16.98 -17.66
C ARG A 359 -10.65 -17.47 -19.00
N ARG A 360 -9.83 -18.13 -19.82
CA ARG A 360 -10.28 -18.73 -21.09
C ARG A 360 -11.38 -19.74 -20.84
N ALA A 361 -11.23 -20.58 -19.81
CA ALA A 361 -12.26 -21.53 -19.40
C ALA A 361 -13.57 -20.84 -18.99
N LYS A 362 -13.52 -19.76 -18.17
CA LYS A 362 -14.71 -18.96 -17.81
C LYS A 362 -15.42 -18.40 -19.05
N LEU A 363 -14.68 -17.85 -20.01
CA LEU A 363 -15.26 -17.30 -21.24
C LEU A 363 -15.89 -18.38 -22.12
N HIS A 364 -15.23 -19.53 -22.25
CA HIS A 364 -15.78 -20.67 -23.00
C HIS A 364 -17.04 -21.24 -22.35
N LEU A 365 -17.09 -21.31 -21.02
CA LEU A 365 -18.30 -21.69 -20.31
C LEU A 365 -19.44 -20.69 -20.57
N ALA A 366 -19.17 -19.39 -20.53
CA ALA A 366 -20.15 -18.35 -20.83
C ALA A 366 -20.68 -18.42 -22.28
N LEU A 367 -19.79 -18.72 -23.24
CA LEU A 367 -20.17 -19.00 -24.63
C LEU A 367 -21.04 -20.26 -24.74
N ALA A 368 -20.72 -21.32 -24.01
CA ALA A 368 -21.51 -22.55 -24.01
C ALA A 368 -22.94 -22.31 -23.51
N VAL A 369 -23.09 -21.58 -22.38
CA VAL A 369 -24.39 -21.17 -21.83
C VAL A 369 -25.18 -20.33 -22.84
N ALA A 370 -24.53 -19.34 -23.47
CA ALA A 370 -25.18 -18.48 -24.44
C ALA A 370 -25.64 -19.24 -25.70
N HIS A 371 -24.84 -20.17 -26.21
CA HIS A 371 -25.23 -21.04 -27.33
C HIS A 371 -26.34 -22.02 -26.97
N GLN A 372 -26.32 -22.60 -25.78
CA GLN A 372 -27.39 -23.45 -25.29
C GLN A 372 -28.71 -22.68 -25.19
N SER A 373 -28.67 -21.43 -24.72
CA SER A 373 -29.84 -20.53 -24.65
C SER A 373 -30.42 -20.21 -26.04
N LEU A 374 -29.61 -20.27 -27.09
CA LEU A 374 -30.05 -20.15 -28.50
C LEU A 374 -30.45 -21.49 -29.14
N GLY A 375 -30.30 -22.61 -28.44
CA GLY A 375 -30.58 -23.96 -28.95
C GLY A 375 -29.43 -24.62 -29.72
N ASP A 376 -28.26 -23.97 -29.82
CA ASP A 376 -27.09 -24.44 -30.56
C ASP A 376 -26.28 -25.47 -29.75
N ARG A 377 -26.83 -26.67 -29.52
CA ARG A 377 -26.22 -27.71 -28.68
C ARG A 377 -24.81 -28.12 -29.11
N GLU A 378 -24.55 -28.17 -30.42
CA GLU A 378 -23.24 -28.56 -30.96
C GLU A 378 -22.15 -27.53 -30.60
N LYS A 379 -22.45 -26.24 -30.75
CA LYS A 379 -21.51 -25.17 -30.39
C LYS A 379 -21.32 -25.08 -28.88
N ALA A 380 -22.39 -25.28 -28.11
CA ALA A 380 -22.28 -25.35 -26.67
C ALA A 380 -21.33 -26.47 -26.22
N ALA A 381 -21.50 -27.69 -26.72
CA ALA A 381 -20.62 -28.82 -26.42
C ALA A 381 -19.16 -28.56 -26.84
N ARG A 382 -18.95 -27.91 -28.00
CA ARG A 382 -17.60 -27.53 -28.46
C ARG A 382 -16.92 -26.57 -27.49
N HIS A 383 -17.62 -25.54 -27.03
CA HIS A 383 -17.05 -24.58 -26.09
C HIS A 383 -16.78 -25.19 -24.71
N LEU A 384 -17.61 -26.12 -24.23
CA LEU A 384 -17.28 -26.88 -23.01
C LEU A 384 -15.98 -27.67 -23.17
N GLY A 385 -15.78 -28.32 -24.32
CA GLY A 385 -14.52 -29.00 -24.62
C GLY A 385 -13.32 -28.05 -24.62
N GLN A 386 -13.49 -26.81 -25.09
CA GLN A 386 -12.44 -25.78 -25.01
C GLN A 386 -12.21 -25.26 -23.58
N ALA A 387 -13.27 -25.17 -22.77
CA ALA A 387 -13.15 -24.85 -21.35
C ALA A 387 -12.36 -25.93 -20.60
N SER A 388 -12.69 -27.21 -20.85
CA SER A 388 -11.95 -28.38 -20.36
C SER A 388 -10.46 -28.31 -20.69
N LEU A 389 -10.11 -28.12 -21.97
CA LEU A 389 -8.72 -28.02 -22.42
C LEU A 389 -7.99 -26.85 -21.75
N SER A 390 -8.65 -25.70 -21.62
CA SER A 390 -8.08 -24.54 -20.95
C SER A 390 -7.77 -24.83 -19.47
N LEU A 391 -8.58 -25.65 -18.79
CA LEU A 391 -8.31 -26.04 -17.41
C LEU A 391 -7.21 -27.10 -17.27
N GLU A 392 -7.01 -27.95 -18.28
CA GLU A 392 -5.89 -28.90 -18.31
C GLU A 392 -4.53 -28.20 -18.42
N GLU A 393 -4.49 -27.01 -19.04
CA GLU A 393 -3.30 -26.16 -19.10
C GLU A 393 -3.01 -25.44 -17.77
N PHE A 394 -3.92 -25.48 -16.79
CA PHE A 394 -3.73 -24.79 -15.52
C PHE A 394 -2.68 -25.51 -14.65
N PRO A 395 -1.67 -24.79 -14.08
CA PRO A 395 -0.60 -25.42 -13.33
C PRO A 395 -1.11 -26.23 -12.12
N ALA A 396 -0.68 -27.50 -12.03
CA ALA A 396 -1.02 -28.36 -10.91
C ALA A 396 -0.49 -27.78 -9.58
N GLY A 397 -1.33 -27.79 -8.54
CA GLY A 397 -0.96 -27.33 -7.20
C GLY A 397 -1.12 -25.82 -6.95
N ARG A 398 -1.51 -25.04 -7.96
CA ARG A 398 -2.15 -23.74 -7.76
C ARG A 398 -3.66 -23.92 -7.84
N GLY A 399 -4.39 -23.30 -6.93
CA GLY A 399 -5.84 -23.27 -6.96
C GLY A 399 -6.37 -22.33 -5.90
N ASP A 400 -7.41 -21.62 -6.26
CA ASP A 400 -8.17 -20.75 -5.38
C ASP A 400 -9.64 -21.17 -5.40
N LYS A 401 -10.45 -20.47 -4.62
CA LYS A 401 -11.89 -20.70 -4.55
C LYS A 401 -12.55 -20.55 -5.92
N ASP A 402 -12.13 -19.54 -6.69
CA ASP A 402 -12.63 -19.24 -8.04
C ASP A 402 -12.43 -20.40 -9.01
N LEU A 403 -11.27 -21.07 -8.96
CA LEU A 403 -10.98 -22.24 -9.78
C LEU A 403 -11.84 -23.44 -9.37
N ALA A 404 -12.07 -23.63 -8.07
CA ALA A 404 -12.95 -24.68 -7.57
C ALA A 404 -14.40 -24.48 -8.03
N GLU A 405 -14.92 -23.25 -7.95
CA GLU A 405 -16.24 -22.87 -8.48
C GLU A 405 -16.34 -23.14 -9.99
N LEU A 406 -15.32 -22.78 -10.75
CA LEU A 406 -15.29 -23.02 -12.20
C LEU A 406 -15.34 -24.52 -12.55
N TYR A 407 -14.65 -25.37 -11.80
CA TYR A 407 -14.78 -26.83 -11.96
C TYR A 407 -16.16 -27.33 -11.57
N SER A 408 -16.79 -26.75 -10.54
CA SER A 408 -18.18 -27.06 -10.19
C SER A 408 -19.15 -26.72 -11.32
N ASP A 409 -19.05 -25.52 -11.88
CA ASP A 409 -19.93 -25.06 -12.95
C ASP A 409 -19.79 -25.95 -14.20
N LEU A 410 -18.56 -26.32 -14.56
CA LEU A 410 -18.30 -27.21 -15.68
C LEU A 410 -18.90 -28.61 -15.44
N GLY A 411 -18.77 -29.13 -14.22
CA GLY A 411 -19.34 -30.41 -13.81
C GLY A 411 -20.86 -30.43 -13.87
N LEU A 412 -21.50 -29.37 -13.36
CA LEU A 412 -22.97 -29.20 -13.42
C LEU A 412 -23.44 -29.11 -14.88
N PHE A 413 -22.73 -28.39 -15.74
CA PHE A 413 -23.09 -28.28 -17.15
C PHE A 413 -22.99 -29.64 -17.87
N TYR A 414 -21.93 -30.40 -17.64
CA TYR A 414 -21.81 -31.76 -18.20
C TYR A 414 -22.91 -32.70 -17.70
N GLN A 415 -23.35 -32.53 -16.45
CA GLN A 415 -24.47 -33.28 -15.90
C GLN A 415 -25.78 -32.96 -16.64
N GLU A 416 -26.04 -31.68 -16.96
CA GLU A 416 -27.20 -31.28 -17.76
C GLU A 416 -27.19 -31.86 -19.18
N LEU A 417 -25.99 -32.02 -19.76
CA LEU A 417 -25.82 -32.66 -21.06
C LEU A 417 -25.90 -34.20 -21.02
N GLY A 418 -25.94 -34.79 -19.81
CA GLY A 418 -25.97 -36.24 -19.60
C GLY A 418 -24.60 -36.94 -19.67
N ASP A 419 -23.49 -36.18 -19.73
CA ASP A 419 -22.13 -36.73 -19.64
C ASP A 419 -21.72 -36.89 -18.17
N VAL A 420 -22.25 -37.95 -17.55
CA VAL A 420 -22.08 -38.24 -16.13
C VAL A 420 -20.61 -38.48 -15.76
N GLU A 421 -19.80 -39.02 -16.67
CA GLU A 421 -18.40 -39.31 -16.42
C GLU A 421 -17.59 -38.01 -16.26
N LYS A 422 -17.71 -37.08 -17.21
CA LYS A 422 -17.04 -35.77 -17.10
C LYS A 422 -17.61 -34.93 -15.96
N ALA A 423 -18.92 -34.98 -15.74
CA ALA A 423 -19.55 -34.30 -14.61
C ALA A 423 -18.89 -34.70 -13.28
N ASN A 424 -18.77 -36.01 -13.03
CA ASN A 424 -18.14 -36.54 -11.83
C ASN A 424 -16.65 -36.17 -11.74
N GLN A 425 -15.92 -36.19 -12.86
CA GLN A 425 -14.51 -35.82 -12.90
C GLN A 425 -14.30 -34.37 -12.43
N TYR A 426 -15.05 -33.41 -12.97
CA TYR A 426 -14.88 -32.00 -12.62
C TYR A 426 -15.41 -31.67 -11.22
N LEU A 427 -16.53 -32.25 -10.81
CA LEU A 427 -17.03 -32.10 -9.44
C LEU A 427 -16.03 -32.66 -8.41
N ALA A 428 -15.40 -33.81 -8.70
CA ALA A 428 -14.36 -34.36 -7.83
C ALA A 428 -13.16 -33.41 -7.72
N ARG A 429 -12.74 -32.81 -8.84
CA ARG A 429 -11.63 -31.84 -8.85
C ARG A 429 -11.94 -30.57 -8.05
N SER A 430 -13.17 -30.06 -8.16
CA SER A 430 -13.64 -28.95 -7.33
C SER A 430 -13.55 -29.29 -5.84
N VAL A 431 -14.05 -30.47 -5.44
CA VAL A 431 -13.99 -30.92 -4.03
C VAL A 431 -12.55 -31.06 -3.53
N GLU A 432 -11.64 -31.58 -4.35
CA GLU A 432 -10.21 -31.65 -4.01
C GLU A 432 -9.62 -30.26 -3.72
N LEU A 433 -9.92 -29.28 -4.57
CA LEU A 433 -9.45 -27.90 -4.38
C LEU A 433 -10.02 -27.28 -3.11
N TYR A 434 -11.33 -27.40 -2.87
CA TYR A 434 -11.94 -26.92 -1.63
C TYR A 434 -11.34 -27.54 -0.37
N ARG A 435 -10.91 -28.80 -0.44
CA ARG A 435 -10.23 -29.47 0.68
C ARG A 435 -8.82 -28.95 0.91
N SER A 436 -8.10 -28.58 -0.15
CA SER A 436 -6.75 -28.01 -0.05
C SER A 436 -6.69 -26.55 0.41
N LEU A 437 -7.83 -25.84 0.38
CA LEU A 437 -7.95 -24.44 0.81
C LEU A 437 -8.26 -24.28 2.31
N ARG A 438 -8.37 -25.40 3.05
CA ARG A 438 -8.48 -25.44 4.51
C ARG A 438 -7.12 -25.69 5.12
#